data_AF-A0A6A5RET1-F1
#
_entry.id   AF-A0A6A5RET1-F1
#
_cell.length_a   1.000
_cell.length_b   1.000
_cell.length_c   1.000
_cell.angle_alpha   90.00
_cell.angle_beta   90.00
_cell.angle_gamma   90.00
#
_symmetry.space_group_name_H-M   'P 1'
#
loop_
_entity.id
_entity.type
_entity.pdbx_description
1 polymer ?
#
loop_
_entity_poly.entity_id
_entity_poly.type
_entity_poly.pdbx_seq_one_letter_code
_entity_poly.pdbx_strand_id
1 'polypeptide(L)'
;MDSLPVANKTAGEPESLMNKTLETGAAAVQNFDPVQRICAHLNAFHAYAHDPTRDAVEANHYCAHLNDDVRQCILYDSPVQPARIIGIEYMIKPHLYESLDEEEQKLWHSHVFEVKSGMLIMPKPRAVPEVAWELAENKEMEEVVHLYGKIYHLWQTDRGDKLPLGPPQLMTSYTSADQMPNFDKVMEDRDKRFGTDHTRKKKVREYIQVPDIHRNADATWAKGGLGHSGEKQS
;
A
#
# COMPACT_ATOMS: atom_id res chain seq x y z
N MET A 1 -3.53 -2.62 -34.58
CA MET A 1 -2.85 -2.62 -33.27
C MET A 1 -3.81 -1.98 -32.32
N ASP A 2 -4.48 -2.79 -31.50
CA ASP A 2 -5.46 -2.28 -30.55
C ASP A 2 -4.76 -1.33 -29.59
N SER A 3 -5.26 -0.11 -29.47
CA SER A 3 -4.80 0.84 -28.48
C SER A 3 -4.81 0.15 -27.12
N LEU A 4 -3.66 0.11 -26.44
CA LEU A 4 -3.59 -0.34 -25.05
C LEU A 4 -4.75 0.33 -24.29
N PRO A 5 -5.61 -0.45 -23.60
CA PRO A 5 -6.68 0.13 -22.81
C PRO A 5 -6.06 1.19 -21.89
N VAL A 6 -6.57 2.42 -21.93
CA VAL A 6 -6.13 3.44 -20.97
C VAL A 6 -6.70 3.03 -19.63
N ALA A 7 -5.94 2.23 -18.89
CA ALA A 7 -6.33 1.70 -17.58
C ALA A 7 -6.43 2.82 -16.53
N ASN A 8 -5.92 4.02 -16.82
CA ASN A 8 -6.05 5.18 -15.94
C ASN A 8 -6.87 6.33 -16.58
N LYS A 9 -7.71 6.98 -15.77
CA LYS A 9 -8.58 8.09 -16.20
C LYS A 9 -7.86 9.46 -16.10
N THR A 10 -6.54 9.47 -16.28
CA THR A 10 -5.70 10.69 -16.20
C THR A 10 -6.06 11.68 -17.30
N ALA A 11 -5.89 12.98 -17.06
CA ALA A 11 -6.09 14.00 -18.09
C ALA A 11 -4.97 13.96 -19.15
N GLY A 12 -5.34 14.10 -20.43
CA GLY A 12 -4.42 14.15 -21.56
C GLY A 12 -4.83 13.24 -22.72
N GLU A 13 -4.17 13.39 -23.86
CA GLU A 13 -4.33 12.48 -25.00
C GLU A 13 -3.51 11.20 -24.80
N PRO A 14 -3.89 10.08 -25.45
CA PRO A 14 -3.06 8.88 -25.47
C PRO A 14 -1.65 9.17 -25.98
N GLU A 15 -0.70 8.40 -25.48
CA GLU A 15 0.69 8.49 -25.91
C GLU A 15 0.83 8.27 -27.43
N SER A 16 1.46 9.23 -28.11
CA SER A 16 1.63 9.20 -29.57
C SER A 16 2.58 8.08 -30.02
N LEU A 17 2.44 7.63 -31.27
CA LEU A 17 3.36 6.63 -31.85
C LEU A 17 4.82 7.11 -31.84
N MET A 18 5.03 8.41 -32.02
CA MET A 18 6.35 9.03 -31.97
C MET A 18 6.96 8.88 -30.56
N ASN A 19 6.20 9.23 -29.51
CA ASN A 19 6.65 9.09 -28.13
C ASN A 19 6.95 7.63 -27.80
N LYS A 20 6.06 6.69 -28.14
CA LYS A 20 6.30 5.26 -27.92
C LYS A 20 7.61 4.76 -28.51
N THR A 21 7.91 5.22 -29.72
CA THR A 21 9.15 4.86 -30.41
C THR A 21 10.37 5.44 -29.71
N LEU A 22 10.32 6.73 -29.33
CA LEU A 22 11.38 7.40 -28.60
C LEU A 22 11.62 6.79 -27.22
N GLU A 23 10.54 6.52 -26.47
CA GLU A 23 10.56 5.90 -25.15
C GLU A 23 11.11 4.48 -25.21
N THR A 24 10.73 3.68 -26.22
CA THR A 24 11.31 2.34 -26.43
C THR A 24 12.83 2.42 -26.69
N GLY A 25 13.26 3.37 -27.52
CA GLY A 25 14.69 3.60 -27.77
C GLY A 25 15.44 4.04 -26.52
N ALA A 26 14.87 4.95 -25.73
CA ALA A 26 15.43 5.40 -24.46
C ALA A 26 15.51 4.26 -23.44
N ALA A 27 14.45 3.45 -23.31
CA ALA A 27 14.37 2.29 -22.43
C ALA A 27 15.48 1.25 -22.71
N ALA A 28 15.92 1.15 -23.97
CA ALA A 28 16.97 0.22 -24.38
C ALA A 28 18.41 0.70 -24.02
N VAL A 29 18.62 1.99 -23.77
CA VAL A 29 19.97 2.57 -23.59
C VAL A 29 20.18 3.23 -22.22
N GLN A 30 19.12 3.64 -21.54
CA GLN A 30 19.21 4.30 -20.23
C GLN A 30 19.40 3.27 -19.11
N ASN A 31 20.07 3.71 -18.03
CA ASN A 31 20.25 2.90 -16.83
C ASN A 31 19.01 3.02 -15.91
N PHE A 32 18.36 1.89 -15.63
CA PHE A 32 17.22 1.76 -14.73
C PHE A 32 17.53 0.94 -13.46
N ASP A 33 18.79 0.73 -13.11
CA ASP A 33 19.24 -0.08 -11.97
C ASP A 33 18.47 0.22 -10.67
N PRO A 34 18.17 1.49 -10.29
CA PRO A 34 17.44 1.76 -9.04
C PRO A 34 16.03 1.15 -9.00
N VAL A 35 15.27 1.18 -10.11
CA VAL A 35 13.90 0.67 -10.15
C VAL A 35 13.85 -0.86 -10.29
N GLN A 36 14.94 -1.48 -10.79
CA GLN A 36 15.07 -2.93 -10.85
C GLN A 36 15.17 -3.59 -9.47
N ARG A 37 15.40 -2.82 -8.40
CA ARG A 37 15.47 -3.34 -7.03
C ARG A 37 14.10 -3.78 -6.48
N ILE A 38 12.99 -3.35 -7.09
CA ILE A 38 11.64 -3.76 -6.69
C ILE A 38 11.53 -5.29 -6.71
N CYS A 39 11.23 -5.89 -5.57
CA CYS A 39 11.25 -7.34 -5.35
C CYS A 39 9.95 -7.91 -4.79
N ALA A 40 8.99 -7.07 -4.40
CA ALA A 40 7.70 -7.50 -3.86
C ALA A 40 6.55 -6.67 -4.43
N HIS A 41 5.41 -7.34 -4.64
CA HIS A 41 4.12 -6.70 -4.91
C HIS A 41 3.18 -7.07 -3.77
N LEU A 42 2.70 -6.06 -3.03
CA LEU A 42 1.66 -6.19 -2.01
C LEU A 42 0.41 -5.43 -2.43
N ASN A 43 -0.75 -5.86 -1.96
CA ASN A 43 -2.01 -5.15 -2.13
C ASN A 43 -2.66 -4.95 -0.74
N ALA A 44 -3.00 -3.70 -0.44
CA ALA A 44 -3.53 -3.26 0.85
C ALA A 44 -4.56 -2.14 0.66
N PHE A 45 -5.13 -1.67 1.77
CA PHE A 45 -6.10 -0.57 1.79
C PHE A 45 -5.72 0.45 2.84
N HIS A 46 -5.74 1.73 2.47
CA HIS A 46 -5.35 2.82 3.34
C HIS A 46 -6.54 3.72 3.69
N ALA A 47 -6.50 4.28 4.90
CA ALA A 47 -7.38 5.35 5.36
C ALA A 47 -6.64 6.69 5.36
N TYR A 48 -7.37 7.78 5.12
CA TYR A 48 -6.83 9.12 5.31
C TYR A 48 -6.69 9.42 6.81
N ALA A 49 -5.49 9.73 7.27
CA ALA A 49 -5.24 9.91 8.70
C ALA A 49 -5.95 11.15 9.29
N HIS A 50 -6.33 12.12 8.45
CA HIS A 50 -7.10 13.32 8.84
C HIS A 50 -8.62 13.15 8.71
N ASP A 51 -9.07 12.17 7.94
CA ASP A 51 -10.49 11.86 7.70
C ASP A 51 -10.65 10.34 7.49
N PRO A 52 -10.50 9.54 8.57
CA PRO A 52 -10.48 8.09 8.48
C PRO A 52 -11.83 7.47 8.10
N THR A 53 -12.89 8.30 7.98
CA THR A 53 -14.24 7.87 7.60
C THR A 53 -14.46 7.78 6.09
N ARG A 54 -13.53 8.35 5.30
CA ARG A 54 -13.55 8.24 3.83
C ARG A 54 -13.43 6.79 3.38
N ASP A 55 -13.97 6.53 2.20
CA ASP A 55 -13.81 5.24 1.52
C ASP A 55 -12.33 4.84 1.45
N ALA A 56 -12.07 3.56 1.68
CA ALA A 56 -10.73 3.01 1.69
C ALA A 56 -10.07 3.16 0.31
N VAL A 57 -8.79 3.55 0.31
CA VAL A 57 -8.00 3.66 -0.92
C VAL A 57 -7.21 2.38 -1.10
N GLU A 58 -7.56 1.57 -2.11
CA GLU A 58 -6.76 0.41 -2.50
C GLU A 58 -5.40 0.86 -3.04
N ALA A 59 -4.33 0.24 -2.56
CA ALA A 59 -2.96 0.54 -2.97
C ALA A 59 -2.22 -0.75 -3.39
N ASN A 60 -1.54 -0.67 -4.52
CA ASN A 60 -0.60 -1.68 -5.00
C ASN A 60 0.81 -1.21 -4.69
N HIS A 61 1.44 -1.89 -3.74
CA HIS A 61 2.77 -1.59 -3.25
C HIS A 61 3.81 -2.35 -4.05
N TYR A 62 4.73 -1.64 -4.67
CA TYR A 62 5.87 -2.22 -5.34
C TYR A 62 7.12 -1.89 -4.53
N CYS A 63 7.57 -2.87 -3.75
CA CYS A 63 8.51 -2.68 -2.65
C CYS A 63 9.93 -3.13 -2.99
N ALA A 64 10.89 -2.44 -2.39
CA ALA A 64 12.30 -2.74 -2.39
C ALA A 64 12.84 -2.71 -0.96
N HIS A 65 13.70 -3.65 -0.60
CA HIS A 65 14.45 -3.59 0.65
C HIS A 65 15.73 -2.78 0.40
N LEU A 66 15.91 -1.70 1.17
CA LEU A 66 17.16 -0.94 1.18
C LEU A 66 18.23 -1.69 1.97
N ASN A 67 17.81 -2.32 3.06
CA ASN A 67 18.58 -3.24 3.90
C ASN A 67 17.60 -4.15 4.65
N ASP A 68 18.08 -4.91 5.63
CA ASP A 68 17.25 -5.85 6.40
C ASP A 68 16.20 -5.14 7.29
N ASP A 69 16.37 -3.85 7.57
CA ASP A 69 15.60 -3.09 8.55
C ASP A 69 14.69 -2.01 7.94
N VAL A 70 14.94 -1.63 6.68
CA VAL A 70 14.25 -0.56 5.98
C VAL A 70 13.79 -1.03 4.60
N ARG A 71 12.49 -0.89 4.37
CA ARG A 71 11.84 -1.11 3.08
C ARG A 71 11.19 0.19 2.59
N GLN A 72 11.08 0.32 1.28
CA GLN A 72 10.37 1.41 0.64
C GLN A 72 9.54 0.88 -0.51
N CYS A 73 8.37 1.47 -0.73
CA CYS A 73 7.44 1.06 -1.76
C CYS A 73 6.96 2.25 -2.57
N ILE A 74 6.86 2.05 -3.89
CA ILE A 74 6.10 2.94 -4.76
C ILE A 74 4.68 2.41 -4.81
N LEU A 75 3.71 3.29 -4.56
CA LEU A 75 2.29 2.92 -4.50
C LEU A 75 1.61 3.28 -5.81
N TYR A 76 0.84 2.33 -6.34
CA TYR A 76 0.03 2.49 -7.55
C TYR A 76 -1.45 2.23 -7.28
N ASP A 77 -2.32 2.91 -8.00
CA ASP A 77 -3.78 2.71 -7.94
C ASP A 77 -4.25 1.43 -8.65
N SER A 78 -3.38 0.78 -9.42
CA SER A 78 -3.69 -0.39 -10.23
C SER A 78 -2.48 -1.33 -10.32
N PRO A 79 -2.70 -2.66 -10.34
CA PRO A 79 -1.64 -3.63 -10.60
C PRO A 79 -1.30 -3.78 -12.10
N VAL A 80 -2.02 -3.10 -13.00
CA VAL A 80 -1.84 -3.21 -14.46
C VAL A 80 -1.58 -1.85 -15.10
N GLN A 81 -0.78 -1.87 -16.16
CA GLN A 81 -0.42 -0.65 -16.90
C GLN A 81 -1.57 -0.14 -17.79
N PRO A 82 -1.61 1.18 -18.05
CA PRO A 82 -0.84 2.22 -17.37
C PRO A 82 -1.46 2.55 -16.00
N ALA A 83 -0.69 2.41 -14.91
CA ALA A 83 -1.14 2.73 -13.55
C ALA A 83 -0.60 4.09 -13.09
N ARG A 84 -1.33 4.79 -12.22
CA ARG A 84 -0.88 6.07 -11.63
C ARG A 84 -0.06 5.78 -10.39
N ILE A 85 1.09 6.44 -10.24
CA ILE A 85 1.78 6.51 -8.95
C ILE A 85 0.95 7.40 -8.04
N ILE A 86 0.50 6.85 -6.92
CA ILE A 86 -0.35 7.55 -5.96
C ILE A 86 0.38 7.89 -4.67
N GLY A 87 1.54 7.32 -4.38
CA GLY A 87 2.22 7.57 -3.11
C GLY A 87 3.49 6.77 -2.90
N ILE A 88 4.04 6.93 -1.70
CA ILE A 88 5.21 6.21 -1.20
C ILE A 88 4.90 5.67 0.19
N GLU A 89 5.41 4.49 0.48
CA GLU A 89 5.48 3.96 1.84
C GLU A 89 6.93 3.67 2.24
N TYR A 90 7.27 3.93 3.48
CA TYR A 90 8.44 3.35 4.14
C TYR A 90 7.99 2.40 5.24
N MET A 91 8.67 1.26 5.36
CA MET A 91 8.49 0.33 6.46
C MET A 91 9.80 0.11 7.19
N ILE A 92 9.78 0.16 8.52
CA ILE A 92 10.96 -0.01 9.37
C ILE A 92 10.73 -1.03 10.49
N LYS A 93 11.82 -1.67 10.94
CA LYS A 93 11.77 -2.55 12.11
C LYS A 93 11.57 -1.79 13.44
N PRO A 94 11.09 -2.49 14.49
CA PRO A 94 10.78 -1.87 15.78
C PRO A 94 11.91 -1.05 16.39
N HIS A 95 13.16 -1.55 16.37
CA HIS A 95 14.28 -0.83 16.98
C HIS A 95 14.59 0.53 16.31
N LEU A 96 14.28 0.70 15.02
CA LEU A 96 14.39 1.99 14.35
C LEU A 96 13.22 2.89 14.72
N TYR A 97 12.00 2.33 14.75
CA TYR A 97 10.80 3.06 15.14
C TYR A 97 10.87 3.62 16.57
N GLU A 98 11.35 2.80 17.51
CA GLU A 98 11.54 3.18 18.91
C GLU A 98 12.59 4.30 19.10
N SER A 99 13.47 4.51 18.12
CA SER A 99 14.46 5.60 18.14
C SER A 99 13.92 6.95 17.63
N LEU A 100 12.72 6.95 17.03
CA LEU A 100 12.06 8.17 16.56
C LEU A 100 11.51 8.98 17.74
N ASP A 101 11.38 10.29 17.57
CA ASP A 101 10.69 11.12 18.56
C ASP A 101 9.19 10.82 18.60
N GLU A 102 8.53 11.19 19.71
CA GLU A 102 7.13 10.83 19.94
C GLU A 102 6.16 11.43 18.91
N GLU A 103 6.46 12.59 18.31
CA GLU A 103 5.58 13.19 17.31
C GLU A 103 5.74 12.48 15.96
N GLU A 104 6.96 12.16 15.58
CA GLU A 104 7.24 11.37 14.38
C GLU A 104 6.63 9.97 14.49
N GLN A 105 6.72 9.31 15.65
CA GLN A 105 6.12 7.99 15.91
C GLN A 105 4.61 7.93 15.62
N LYS A 106 3.88 9.03 15.83
CA LYS A 106 2.43 9.12 15.57
C LYS A 106 2.08 9.09 14.08
N LEU A 107 3.05 9.34 13.20
CA LEU A 107 2.85 9.31 11.76
C LEU A 107 2.93 7.89 11.16
N TRP A 108 3.18 6.88 12.00
CA TRP A 108 3.34 5.50 11.58
C TRP A 108 2.19 4.61 12.07
N HIS A 109 1.95 3.53 11.35
CA HIS A 109 0.93 2.53 11.68
C HIS A 109 1.55 1.14 11.80
N SER A 110 0.86 0.24 12.49
CA SER A 110 1.21 -1.18 12.57
C SER A 110 0.53 -1.99 11.47
N HIS A 111 1.17 -3.08 11.03
CA HIS A 111 0.62 -3.95 9.97
C HIS A 111 -0.19 -5.13 10.52
N VAL A 112 -0.44 -5.16 11.85
CA VAL A 112 -1.00 -6.34 12.54
C VAL A 112 -2.36 -6.71 11.98
N PHE A 113 -3.29 -5.76 11.89
CA PHE A 113 -4.62 -6.05 11.38
C PHE A 113 -4.58 -6.44 9.90
N GLU A 114 -3.76 -5.79 9.08
CA GLU A 114 -3.68 -6.10 7.66
C GLU A 114 -3.24 -7.54 7.41
N VAL A 115 -2.19 -7.96 8.12
CA VAL A 115 -1.67 -9.33 8.05
C VAL A 115 -2.71 -10.32 8.56
N LYS A 116 -3.22 -10.11 9.78
CA LYS A 116 -4.07 -11.08 10.49
C LYS A 116 -5.47 -11.18 9.91
N SER A 117 -6.00 -10.12 9.30
CA SER A 117 -7.33 -10.12 8.67
C SER A 117 -7.33 -10.75 7.26
N GLY A 118 -6.16 -10.98 6.66
CA GLY A 118 -6.07 -11.35 5.25
C GLY A 118 -6.25 -10.17 4.29
N MET A 119 -6.38 -8.94 4.80
CA MET A 119 -6.47 -7.73 3.98
C MET A 119 -5.18 -7.50 3.19
N LEU A 120 -4.01 -7.63 3.82
CA LEU A 120 -2.72 -7.59 3.11
C LEU A 120 -2.50 -8.90 2.37
N ILE A 121 -2.21 -8.81 1.07
CA ILE A 121 -1.83 -9.97 0.25
C ILE A 121 -0.59 -9.67 -0.58
N MET A 122 0.12 -10.72 -0.95
CA MET A 122 0.98 -10.71 -2.13
C MET A 122 0.22 -11.35 -3.30
N PRO A 123 -0.11 -10.60 -4.37
CA PRO A 123 -0.81 -11.16 -5.52
C PRO A 123 -0.06 -12.35 -6.15
N LYS A 124 -0.77 -13.45 -6.36
CA LYS A 124 -0.16 -14.70 -6.81
C LYS A 124 0.32 -14.64 -8.26
N PRO A 125 1.59 -15.00 -8.55
CA PRO A 125 2.05 -15.22 -9.91
C PRO A 125 1.29 -16.38 -10.57
N ARG A 126 0.85 -16.21 -11.82
CA ARG A 126 0.07 -17.23 -12.56
C ARG A 126 0.78 -18.58 -12.65
N ALA A 127 2.10 -18.58 -12.80
CA ALA A 127 2.91 -19.78 -12.99
C ALA A 127 3.26 -20.53 -11.69
N VAL A 128 2.93 -19.98 -10.51
CA VAL A 128 3.29 -20.57 -9.22
C VAL A 128 2.09 -21.32 -8.61
N PRO A 129 2.27 -22.59 -8.17
CA PRO A 129 1.23 -23.34 -7.47
C PRO A 129 0.76 -22.64 -6.18
N GLU A 130 -0.54 -22.72 -5.88
CA GLU A 130 -1.15 -22.03 -4.73
C GLU A 130 -0.45 -22.34 -3.41
N VAL A 131 -0.20 -23.62 -3.13
CA VAL A 131 0.42 -24.05 -1.86
C VAL A 131 1.84 -23.51 -1.71
N ALA A 132 2.62 -23.52 -2.79
CA ALA A 132 3.98 -22.98 -2.78
C ALA A 132 3.98 -21.45 -2.59
N TRP A 133 3.04 -20.77 -3.24
CA TRP A 133 2.88 -19.32 -3.09
C TRP A 133 2.44 -18.94 -1.68
N GLU A 134 1.47 -19.65 -1.11
CA GLU A 134 0.98 -19.38 0.24
C GLU A 134 2.07 -19.53 1.30
N LEU A 135 2.94 -20.53 1.18
CA LEU A 135 4.08 -20.68 2.08
C LEU A 135 5.02 -19.48 1.99
N ALA A 136 5.33 -19.01 0.78
CA ALA A 136 6.20 -17.85 0.58
C ALA A 136 5.55 -16.55 1.08
N GLU A 137 4.27 -16.32 0.73
CA GLU A 137 3.51 -15.17 1.18
C GLU A 137 3.41 -15.14 2.71
N ASN A 138 3.05 -16.24 3.37
CA ASN A 138 2.94 -16.26 4.82
C ASN A 138 4.29 -16.10 5.52
N LYS A 139 5.39 -16.55 4.92
CA LYS A 139 6.74 -16.24 5.42
C LYS A 139 7.05 -14.76 5.34
N GLU A 140 6.62 -14.08 4.28
CA GLU A 140 6.72 -12.62 4.21
C GLU A 140 5.82 -11.94 5.27
N MET A 141 4.61 -12.44 5.48
CA MET A 141 3.70 -11.91 6.51
C MET A 141 4.23 -12.06 7.94
N GLU A 142 5.01 -13.11 8.22
CA GLU A 142 5.71 -13.29 9.50
C GLU A 142 6.70 -12.15 9.76
N GLU A 143 7.29 -11.55 8.72
CA GLU A 143 8.17 -10.38 8.85
C GLU A 143 7.36 -9.07 8.88
N VAL A 144 6.42 -8.90 7.94
CA VAL A 144 5.64 -7.65 7.79
C VAL A 144 4.83 -7.32 9.04
N VAL A 145 4.30 -8.32 9.75
CA VAL A 145 3.51 -8.09 10.97
C VAL A 145 4.28 -7.30 12.04
N HIS A 146 5.61 -7.33 12.02
CA HIS A 146 6.49 -6.63 12.96
C HIS A 146 6.90 -5.22 12.52
N LEU A 147 6.62 -4.82 11.28
CA LEU A 147 7.07 -3.54 10.75
C LEU A 147 6.13 -2.40 11.12
N TYR A 148 6.67 -1.20 11.18
CA TYR A 148 5.92 0.06 11.22
C TYR A 148 5.94 0.71 9.85
N GLY A 149 4.79 1.15 9.35
CA GLY A 149 4.63 1.78 8.04
C GLY A 149 4.34 3.28 8.13
N LYS A 150 4.94 4.08 7.26
CA LYS A 150 4.63 5.51 7.06
C LYS A 150 4.27 5.76 5.61
N ILE A 151 3.04 6.19 5.36
CA ILE A 151 2.49 6.33 4.01
C ILE A 151 2.13 7.78 3.72
N TYR A 152 2.56 8.29 2.56
CA TYR A 152 1.99 9.50 1.98
C TYR A 152 1.41 9.21 0.60
N HIS A 153 0.14 9.55 0.42
CA HIS A 153 -0.49 9.64 -0.89
C HIS A 153 -0.29 11.04 -1.49
N LEU A 154 0.19 11.08 -2.72
CA LEU A 154 0.43 12.28 -3.54
C LEU A 154 -0.67 12.51 -4.58
N TRP A 155 -1.59 11.56 -4.75
CA TRP A 155 -2.72 11.66 -5.67
C TRP A 155 -3.98 11.05 -5.06
N GLN A 156 -5.01 11.88 -4.85
CA GLN A 156 -6.32 11.46 -4.31
C GLN A 156 -7.23 10.93 -5.43
N THR A 157 -6.96 9.71 -5.90
CA THR A 157 -7.69 9.12 -7.02
C THR A 157 -9.14 8.80 -6.70
N ASP A 158 -9.45 8.58 -5.42
CA ASP A 158 -10.81 8.33 -4.89
C ASP A 158 -11.72 9.56 -5.03
N ARG A 159 -11.17 10.79 -5.03
CA ARG A 159 -11.92 12.02 -5.35
C ARG A 159 -12.31 12.14 -6.83
N GLY A 160 -11.76 11.26 -7.68
CA GLY A 160 -11.92 11.33 -9.13
C GLY A 160 -10.97 12.32 -9.83
N ASP A 161 -9.93 12.78 -9.12
CA ASP A 161 -8.96 13.71 -9.66
C ASP A 161 -8.21 13.14 -10.86
N LYS A 162 -8.21 13.90 -11.96
CA LYS A 162 -7.53 13.55 -13.20
C LYS A 162 -6.04 13.88 -13.21
N LEU A 163 -5.55 14.62 -12.21
CA LEU A 163 -4.15 15.02 -11.99
C LEU A 163 -3.84 14.97 -10.48
N PRO A 164 -2.58 14.87 -10.05
CA PRO A 164 -2.21 14.87 -8.62
C PRO A 164 -2.31 16.29 -8.04
N LEU A 165 -3.49 16.64 -7.50
CA LEU A 165 -3.78 17.97 -6.96
C LEU A 165 -3.66 18.02 -5.43
N GLY A 166 -3.16 19.14 -4.93
CA GLY A 166 -3.09 19.44 -3.50
C GLY A 166 -1.84 18.90 -2.81
N PRO A 167 -1.75 19.02 -1.47
CA PRO A 167 -0.60 18.56 -0.71
C PRO A 167 -0.61 17.04 -0.51
N PRO A 168 0.55 16.43 -0.20
CA PRO A 168 0.64 15.05 0.27
C PRO A 168 -0.32 14.79 1.43
N GLN A 169 -0.97 13.63 1.40
CA GLN A 169 -1.90 13.18 2.42
C GLN A 169 -1.28 12.05 3.22
N LEU A 170 -1.16 12.23 4.54
CA LEU A 170 -0.77 11.14 5.42
C LEU A 170 -1.86 10.07 5.41
N MET A 171 -1.46 8.83 5.18
CA MET A 171 -2.34 7.68 5.23
C MET A 171 -1.94 6.77 6.38
N THR A 172 -2.92 6.02 6.88
CA THR A 172 -2.74 4.99 7.89
C THR A 172 -3.38 3.68 7.40
N SER A 173 -3.10 2.58 8.09
CA SER A 173 -3.86 1.34 7.90
C SER A 173 -4.94 1.19 8.96
N TYR A 174 -5.88 0.29 8.70
CA TYR A 174 -6.96 -0.07 9.62
C TYR A 174 -6.42 -0.99 10.73
N THR A 175 -6.98 -0.86 11.93
CA THR A 175 -6.65 -1.73 13.09
C THR A 175 -7.81 -2.68 13.45
N SER A 176 -8.99 -2.47 12.86
CA SER A 176 -10.14 -3.36 12.97
C SER A 176 -11.07 -3.23 11.75
N ALA A 177 -11.90 -4.24 11.52
CA ALA A 177 -12.79 -4.28 10.35
C ALA A 177 -13.88 -3.20 10.40
N ASP A 178 -14.35 -2.82 11.60
CA ASP A 178 -15.36 -1.78 11.80
C ASP A 178 -14.89 -0.37 11.46
N GLN A 179 -13.57 -0.15 11.34
CA GLN A 179 -13.00 1.12 10.93
C GLN A 179 -13.02 1.33 9.42
N MET A 180 -13.15 0.25 8.63
CA MET A 180 -13.10 0.32 7.18
C MET A 180 -14.53 0.35 6.59
N PRO A 181 -14.93 1.44 5.92
CA PRO A 181 -16.23 1.50 5.27
C PRO A 181 -16.43 0.35 4.28
N ASN A 182 -17.54 -0.37 4.42
CA ASN A 182 -17.92 -1.49 3.56
C ASN A 182 -16.87 -2.62 3.48
N PHE A 183 -16.13 -2.89 4.56
CA PHE A 183 -15.03 -3.86 4.63
C PHE A 183 -15.31 -5.15 3.83
N ASP A 184 -16.39 -5.87 4.14
CA ASP A 184 -16.69 -7.18 3.51
C ASP A 184 -16.80 -7.06 1.99
N LYS A 185 -17.55 -6.07 1.50
CA LYS A 185 -17.74 -5.84 0.06
C LYS A 185 -16.42 -5.47 -0.62
N VAL A 186 -15.62 -4.60 0.00
CA VAL A 186 -14.33 -4.18 -0.55
C VAL A 186 -13.36 -5.38 -0.63
N MET A 187 -13.34 -6.23 0.39
CA MET A 187 -12.54 -7.46 0.37
C MET A 187 -13.04 -8.43 -0.69
N GLU A 188 -14.35 -8.67 -0.81
CA GLU A 188 -14.93 -9.56 -1.83
C GLU A 188 -14.58 -9.10 -3.26
N ASP A 189 -14.71 -7.80 -3.54
CA ASP A 189 -14.39 -7.22 -4.84
C ASP A 189 -12.89 -7.36 -5.17
N ARG A 190 -12.01 -7.17 -4.18
CA ARG A 190 -10.56 -7.40 -4.32
C ARG A 190 -10.25 -8.87 -4.55
N ASP A 191 -10.80 -9.73 -3.71
CA ASP A 191 -10.56 -11.16 -3.71
C ASP A 191 -10.96 -11.78 -5.06
N LYS A 192 -12.09 -11.35 -5.63
CA LYS A 192 -12.52 -11.74 -6.97
C LYS A 192 -11.53 -11.32 -8.05
N ARG A 193 -10.96 -10.11 -7.99
CA ARG A 193 -9.99 -9.61 -8.98
C ARG A 193 -8.65 -10.33 -8.90
N PHE A 194 -8.19 -10.64 -7.70
CA PHE A 194 -6.89 -11.28 -7.47
C PHE A 194 -6.95 -12.81 -7.38
N GLY A 195 -8.15 -13.40 -7.32
CA GLY A 195 -8.33 -14.84 -7.16
C GLY A 195 -7.86 -15.34 -5.80
N THR A 196 -8.11 -14.57 -4.75
CA THR A 196 -7.72 -14.89 -3.36
C THR A 196 -8.97 -14.96 -2.45
N ASP A 197 -8.77 -15.24 -1.17
CA ASP A 197 -9.81 -15.32 -0.14
C ASP A 197 -9.23 -14.82 1.19
N HIS A 198 -9.58 -13.59 1.57
CA HIS A 198 -9.09 -12.95 2.79
C HIS A 198 -9.54 -13.70 4.06
N THR A 199 -10.72 -14.33 4.06
CA THR A 199 -11.20 -15.11 5.22
C THR A 199 -10.38 -16.37 5.41
N ARG A 200 -9.99 -17.03 4.31
CA ARG A 200 -9.06 -18.16 4.34
C ARG A 200 -7.66 -17.70 4.77
N LYS A 201 -7.18 -16.57 4.25
CA LYS A 201 -5.88 -15.97 4.65
C LYS A 201 -5.86 -15.67 6.14
N LYS A 202 -6.91 -15.05 6.69
CA LYS A 202 -7.09 -14.84 8.13
C LYS A 202 -6.91 -16.12 8.91
N LYS A 203 -7.62 -17.19 8.52
CA LYS A 203 -7.56 -18.50 9.20
C LYS A 203 -6.17 -19.13 9.13
N VAL A 204 -5.53 -19.17 7.96
CA VAL A 204 -4.20 -19.80 7.85
C VAL A 204 -3.11 -18.97 8.51
N ARG A 205 -3.33 -17.68 8.76
CA ARG A 205 -2.39 -16.79 9.45
C ARG A 205 -2.62 -16.71 10.96
N GLU A 206 -3.56 -17.48 11.53
CA GLU A 206 -3.81 -17.50 12.98
C GLU A 206 -2.54 -17.80 13.79
N TYR A 207 -1.63 -18.63 13.28
CA TYR A 207 -0.37 -19.00 13.93
C TYR A 207 0.67 -17.86 14.01
N ILE A 208 0.58 -16.85 13.14
CA ILE A 208 1.54 -15.73 13.10
C ILE A 208 1.40 -14.96 14.42
N GLN A 209 2.51 -14.82 15.14
CA GLN A 209 2.53 -14.12 16.43
C GLN A 209 2.27 -12.63 16.23
N VAL A 210 1.48 -12.05 17.13
CA VAL A 210 1.21 -10.60 17.12
C VAL A 210 2.24 -9.92 18.02
N PRO A 211 3.02 -8.95 17.52
CA PRO A 211 3.94 -8.19 18.36
C PRO A 211 3.19 -7.25 19.30
N ASP A 212 3.90 -6.82 20.36
CA ASP A 212 3.47 -5.67 21.15
C ASP A 212 3.56 -4.40 20.28
N ILE A 213 2.42 -3.73 20.11
CA ILE A 213 2.36 -2.49 19.33
C ILE A 213 2.69 -1.32 20.26
N HIS A 214 3.72 -0.55 19.91
CA HIS A 214 4.06 0.68 20.60
C HIS A 214 2.87 1.66 20.66
N ARG A 215 2.62 2.25 21.83
CA ARG A 215 1.44 3.09 22.14
C ARG A 215 1.24 4.31 21.24
N ASN A 216 2.30 4.79 20.60
CA ASN A 216 2.26 5.99 19.75
C ASN A 216 1.94 5.65 18.28
N ALA A 217 2.03 4.38 17.87
CA ALA A 217 1.61 3.96 16.55
C ALA A 217 0.08 3.97 16.45
N ASP A 218 -0.44 3.94 15.22
CA ASP A 218 -1.89 3.88 14.96
C ASP A 218 -2.64 5.07 15.58
N ALA A 219 -1.97 6.23 15.71
CA ALA A 219 -2.47 7.40 16.43
C ALA A 219 -3.83 7.89 15.94
N THR A 220 -4.14 7.70 14.65
CA THR A 220 -5.47 7.98 14.06
C THR A 220 -6.61 7.30 14.81
N TRP A 221 -6.38 6.12 15.40
CA TRP A 221 -7.40 5.28 16.03
C TRP A 221 -7.39 5.34 17.57
N ALA A 222 -6.48 6.12 18.18
CA ALA A 222 -6.38 6.23 19.63
C ALA A 222 -7.67 6.84 20.25
N LYS A 223 -8.10 6.35 21.41
CA LYS A 223 -9.27 6.90 22.13
C LYS A 223 -9.05 8.37 22.52
N GLY A 224 -9.92 9.25 22.06
CA GLY A 224 -9.77 10.70 22.23
C GLY A 224 -8.77 11.35 21.27
N GLY A 225 -8.29 10.58 20.28
CA GLY A 225 -7.37 11.02 19.25
C GLY A 225 -7.93 12.22 18.51
N LEU A 226 -7.33 13.38 18.76
CA LEU A 226 -7.17 14.34 17.69
C LEU A 226 -6.50 13.53 16.57
N GLY A 227 -7.20 13.32 15.46
CA GLY A 227 -6.52 12.92 14.23
C GLY A 227 -5.38 13.92 13.95
N HIS A 228 -4.68 13.76 12.85
CA HIS A 228 -3.64 14.73 12.45
C HIS A 228 -4.23 16.11 12.03
N SER A 229 -5.34 16.55 12.63
CA SER A 229 -5.79 17.92 12.64
C SER A 229 -4.72 18.79 13.29
N GLY A 230 -3.72 19.15 12.47
CA GLY A 230 -3.02 20.40 12.59
C GLY A 230 -4.07 21.49 12.79
N GLU A 231 -3.73 22.41 13.69
CA GLU A 231 -4.46 23.64 13.93
C GLU A 231 -5.06 24.17 12.62
N LYS A 232 -6.36 24.44 12.62
CA LYS A 232 -6.96 25.28 11.59
C LYS A 232 -6.13 26.56 11.57
N GLN A 233 -5.33 26.76 10.52
CA GLN A 233 -4.71 28.06 10.27
C GLN A 233 -5.85 29.07 10.19
N SER A 234 -5.84 30.00 11.16
CA SER A 234 -6.73 31.15 11.25
C SER A 234 -6.56 32.09 10.08
#